data_AF-A0A7S3ZEP8-F1
#
_entry.id   AF-A0A7S3ZEP8-F1
#
_cell.length_a   1.000
_cell.length_b   1.000
_cell.length_c   1.000
_cell.angle_alpha   90.00
_cell.angle_beta   90.00
_cell.angle_gamma   90.00
#
_symmetry.space_group_name_H-M   'P 1'
#
loop_
_entity.id
_entity.type
_entity.pdbx_description
1 polymer ?
#
loop_
_entity_poly.entity_id
_entity_poly.type
_entity_poly.pdbx_seq_one_letter_code
_entity_poly.pdbx_strand_id
1 'polypeptide(L)'
;MARKTGITETYSWTQTYEEFVLRTPLPRGCTSRDVRADFRNKYLKLSIKGTVVAEGKLCGSISPEDATWSIDDGYVEVSIEKSYSDWWPGLLEGETYVEAKKSDAKANKKEGGEEDQPKKKQQQASEAKEATTSAPKPEPKTAAPPPAKEEKIPKQGPTPTAGSDKKSAANANKNSAPASAEEKSGEKKSKMQILGKKGHGEVNELGNEGEDITSILGMEQKCQTIFDTLVPQLGIEHEATLHAAFNLMDQWIGNYRMSRIDDLLNGNKHKLMAICRKKGGQWVMRAVQMLAFCRWKQFRFREALTLFYEFQSLAGKSAILLENMGHTHNSLGETDKAEECFTEALDRISRGDRGNKGGLLMGLGIVKKSRGDLKGSVRVLLEALEFYKGEYKGVDHSIVAKSHTAVGRSLEALGETRKAEHHFYEAVRIFWITCGFSKNRPPSNPTCTFYPTNPSTLALLSTPP
;
A
#
# COMPACT_ATOMS: atom_id res chain seq x y z
N MET A 1 5.23 23.11 -12.60
CA MET A 1 6.20 24.23 -12.51
C MET A 1 7.61 23.68 -12.31
N ALA A 2 8.63 24.45 -12.68
CA ALA A 2 9.98 24.20 -12.19
C ALA A 2 10.03 24.44 -10.67
N ARG A 3 10.98 23.80 -10.00
CA ARG A 3 11.23 23.91 -8.54
C ARG A 3 12.67 23.47 -8.29
N LYS A 4 13.46 24.28 -7.61
CA LYS A 4 14.78 23.93 -7.07
C LYS A 4 14.64 23.45 -5.63
N THR A 5 15.59 22.66 -5.16
CA THR A 5 15.64 22.13 -3.79
C THR A 5 17.08 22.03 -3.31
N GLY A 6 17.37 22.52 -2.12
CA GLY A 6 18.69 22.50 -1.51
C GLY A 6 18.64 22.16 -0.02
N ILE A 7 19.80 21.78 0.52
CA ILE A 7 19.98 21.42 1.93
C ILE A 7 21.25 22.12 2.45
N THR A 8 21.16 22.66 3.65
CA THR A 8 22.28 23.21 4.46
C THR A 8 22.45 22.35 5.72
N GLU A 9 23.40 22.67 6.59
CA GLU A 9 23.59 21.91 7.85
C GLU A 9 22.45 22.11 8.86
N THR A 10 21.72 23.24 8.78
CA THR A 10 20.69 23.64 9.75
C THR A 10 19.27 23.56 9.20
N TYR A 11 19.06 23.66 7.88
CA TYR A 11 17.72 23.60 7.29
C TYR A 11 17.70 23.01 5.87
N SER A 12 16.49 22.67 5.40
CA SER A 12 16.22 22.31 4.00
C SER A 12 15.39 23.38 3.33
N TRP A 13 15.47 23.53 2.01
CA TRP A 13 14.66 24.50 1.28
C TRP A 13 14.19 24.00 -0.08
N THR A 14 13.04 24.54 -0.51
CA THR A 14 12.52 24.40 -1.88
C THR A 14 12.06 25.76 -2.39
N GLN A 15 12.29 26.06 -3.66
CA GLN A 15 11.82 27.33 -4.24
C GLN A 15 11.21 27.12 -5.62
N THR A 16 10.20 27.91 -5.94
CA THR A 16 9.68 28.10 -7.30
C THR A 16 10.29 29.38 -7.89
N TYR A 17 9.72 29.89 -8.98
CA TYR A 17 10.14 31.18 -9.53
C TYR A 17 9.67 32.35 -8.65
N GLU A 18 8.49 32.25 -8.03
CA GLU A 18 7.88 33.28 -7.17
C GLU A 18 8.08 33.05 -5.66
N GLU A 19 8.13 31.80 -5.20
CA GLU A 19 8.12 31.43 -3.77
C GLU A 19 9.47 30.82 -3.33
N PHE A 20 9.88 31.06 -2.09
CA PHE A 20 10.96 30.33 -1.40
C PHE A 20 10.45 29.78 -0.06
N VAL A 21 10.58 28.47 0.16
CA VAL A 21 10.15 27.78 1.39
C VAL A 21 11.35 27.14 2.08
N LEU A 22 11.64 27.56 3.31
CA LEU A 22 12.58 26.93 4.23
C LEU A 22 11.82 25.99 5.18
N ARG A 23 12.38 24.82 5.49
CA ARG A 23 11.86 23.88 6.50
C ARG A 23 13.00 23.35 7.38
N THR A 24 12.90 23.55 8.69
CA THR A 24 13.87 23.13 9.71
C THR A 24 13.19 22.27 10.80
N PRO A 25 13.83 21.22 11.35
CA PRO A 25 13.24 20.45 12.44
C PRO A 25 13.00 21.31 13.69
N LEU A 26 11.88 21.09 14.39
CA LEU A 26 11.57 21.70 15.68
C LEU A 26 12.06 20.77 16.81
N PRO A 27 13.02 21.18 17.66
CA PRO A 27 13.53 20.31 18.72
C PRO A 27 12.47 19.95 19.76
N ARG A 28 12.55 18.74 20.31
CA ARG A 28 11.55 18.20 21.24
C ARG A 28 11.28 19.13 22.43
N GLY A 29 10.00 19.38 22.69
CA GLY A 29 9.54 20.26 23.77
C GLY A 29 9.64 21.76 23.48
N CYS A 30 9.97 22.16 22.24
CA CYS A 30 9.79 23.54 21.77
C CYS A 30 8.35 23.76 21.30
N THR A 31 7.87 25.00 21.40
CA THR A 31 6.54 25.46 21.02
C THR A 31 6.63 26.68 20.12
N SER A 32 5.50 27.23 19.65
CA SER A 32 5.47 28.51 18.94
C SER A 32 6.03 29.69 19.74
N ARG A 33 6.15 29.59 21.08
CA ARG A 33 6.79 30.62 21.92
C ARG A 33 8.32 30.59 21.86
N ASP A 34 8.88 29.46 21.46
CA ASP A 34 10.33 29.23 21.36
C ASP A 34 10.88 29.61 19.97
N VAL A 35 10.00 29.78 18.98
CA VAL A 35 10.36 30.18 17.61
C VAL A 35 10.28 31.70 17.48
N ARG A 36 11.28 32.31 16.83
CA ARG A 36 11.26 33.71 16.43
C ARG A 36 11.82 33.86 15.02
N ALA A 37 11.00 34.42 14.13
CA ALA A 37 11.41 34.89 12.81
C ALA A 37 11.30 36.43 12.77
N ASP A 38 12.38 37.10 12.36
CA ASP A 38 12.43 38.53 12.04
C ASP A 38 12.65 38.66 10.53
N PHE A 39 11.64 39.18 9.83
CA PHE A 39 11.64 39.37 8.37
C PHE A 39 11.84 40.85 8.05
N ARG A 40 12.76 41.13 7.13
CA ARG A 40 13.01 42.48 6.58
C ARG A 40 13.34 42.35 5.10
N ASN A 41 13.14 43.41 4.31
CA ASN A 41 13.16 43.36 2.85
C ASN A 41 14.37 42.61 2.23
N LYS A 42 15.56 42.63 2.85
CA LYS A 42 16.72 41.81 2.42
C LYS A 42 17.42 41.09 3.58
N TYR A 43 16.72 40.75 4.66
CA TYR A 43 17.32 40.07 5.81
C TYR A 43 16.31 39.17 6.51
N LEU A 44 16.78 37.99 6.94
CA LEU A 44 16.04 37.06 7.78
C LEU A 44 16.87 36.74 9.02
N LYS A 45 16.20 36.63 10.17
CA LYS A 45 16.72 35.92 11.34
C LYS A 45 15.69 34.94 11.86
N LEU A 46 15.92 33.65 11.64
CA LEU A 46 15.17 32.54 12.22
C LEU A 46 15.95 31.93 13.39
N SER A 47 15.31 31.88 14.55
CA SER A 47 15.86 31.24 15.75
C SER A 47 14.83 30.37 16.45
N ILE A 48 15.29 29.27 17.05
CA ILE A 48 14.48 28.30 17.78
C ILE A 48 15.16 28.04 19.13
N LYS A 49 14.45 28.32 20.22
CA LYS A 49 14.92 28.17 21.61
C LYS A 49 16.26 28.89 21.87
N GLY A 50 16.46 30.04 21.23
CA GLY A 50 17.69 30.84 21.30
C GLY A 50 18.82 30.41 20.35
N THR A 51 18.74 29.21 19.75
CA THR A 51 19.67 28.78 18.71
C THR A 51 19.28 29.44 17.37
N VAL A 52 20.24 30.06 16.69
CA VAL A 52 20.03 30.61 15.34
C VAL A 52 20.06 29.46 14.33
N VAL A 53 19.04 29.37 13.48
CA VAL A 53 18.94 28.38 12.39
C VAL A 53 19.43 28.96 11.07
N ALA A 54 19.02 30.20 10.79
CA ALA A 54 19.40 30.97 9.62
C ALA A 54 19.41 32.46 10.00
N GLU A 55 20.51 33.16 9.76
CA GLU A 55 20.63 34.61 9.97
C GLU A 55 21.54 35.21 8.92
N GLY A 56 21.03 36.20 8.17
CA GLY A 56 21.86 36.88 7.17
C GLY A 56 21.08 37.71 6.16
N LYS A 57 21.83 38.23 5.19
CA LYS A 57 21.30 38.97 4.05
C LYS A 57 20.72 37.99 3.02
N LEU A 58 19.47 38.23 2.62
CA LEU A 58 18.76 37.40 1.65
C LEU A 58 19.30 37.62 0.24
N CYS A 59 19.31 36.57 -0.59
CA CYS A 59 19.78 36.65 -1.98
C CYS A 59 18.92 37.56 -2.89
N GLY A 60 17.71 37.92 -2.46
CA GLY A 60 16.84 38.87 -3.16
C GLY A 60 15.98 39.68 -2.19
N SER A 61 15.09 40.51 -2.73
CA SER A 61 14.12 41.28 -1.94
C SER A 61 12.83 40.51 -1.67
N ILE A 62 12.29 40.69 -0.46
CA ILE A 62 11.03 40.11 0.01
C ILE A 62 10.08 41.20 0.49
N SER A 63 8.78 40.87 0.48
CA SER A 63 7.77 41.62 1.21
C SER A 63 7.69 41.07 2.64
N PRO A 64 8.01 41.83 3.71
CA PRO A 64 8.01 41.30 5.07
C PRO A 64 6.63 40.96 5.62
N GLU A 65 5.57 41.54 5.05
CA GLU A 65 4.17 41.30 5.43
C GLU A 65 3.56 40.06 4.76
N ASP A 66 4.11 39.64 3.62
CA ASP A 66 3.73 38.40 2.92
C ASP A 66 4.63 37.19 3.31
N ALA A 67 5.71 37.44 4.06
CA ALA A 67 6.58 36.40 4.61
C ALA A 67 5.97 35.79 5.88
N THR A 68 5.73 34.48 5.88
CA THR A 68 5.03 33.77 6.95
C THR A 68 5.85 32.62 7.52
N TRP A 69 5.54 32.22 8.75
CA TRP A 69 6.07 31.01 9.35
C TRP A 69 4.99 30.23 10.08
N SER A 70 5.14 28.91 10.12
CA SER A 70 4.23 27.98 10.79
C SER A 70 5.01 26.88 11.53
N ILE A 71 4.30 26.14 12.37
CA ILE A 71 4.78 24.85 12.89
C ILE A 71 3.84 23.79 12.37
N ASP A 72 4.38 22.81 11.64
CA ASP A 72 3.67 21.66 11.12
C ASP A 72 4.55 20.40 11.21
N ASP A 73 3.94 19.25 11.50
CA ASP A 73 4.57 17.92 11.51
C ASP A 73 5.95 17.82 12.23
N GLY A 74 6.16 18.61 13.28
CA GLY A 74 7.42 18.67 14.02
C GLY A 74 8.55 19.49 13.38
N TYR A 75 8.22 20.39 12.44
CA TYR A 75 9.13 21.34 11.79
C TYR A 75 8.66 22.77 12.01
N VAL A 76 9.57 23.74 11.85
CA VAL A 76 9.22 25.11 11.51
C VAL A 76 9.35 25.24 10.00
N GLU A 77 8.27 25.68 9.35
CA GLU A 77 8.27 26.02 7.93
C GLU A 77 8.13 27.54 7.77
N VAL A 78 8.86 28.11 6.82
CA VAL A 78 8.93 29.55 6.54
C VAL A 78 8.70 29.72 5.04
N SER A 79 7.58 30.29 4.64
CA SER A 79 7.31 30.64 3.23
C SER A 79 7.54 32.14 3.02
N ILE A 80 8.19 32.46 1.91
CA ILE A 80 8.63 33.79 1.53
C ILE A 80 8.23 34.01 0.08
N GLU A 81 7.35 34.98 -0.17
CA GLU A 81 7.09 35.48 -1.51
C GLU A 81 8.20 36.47 -1.93
N LYS A 82 8.75 36.27 -3.12
CA LYS A 82 9.83 37.09 -3.67
C LYS A 82 9.21 38.34 -4.31
N SER A 83 9.71 39.54 -3.96
CA SER A 83 9.20 40.80 -4.56
C SER A 83 9.41 40.89 -6.07
N TYR A 84 10.32 40.07 -6.62
CA TYR A 84 10.53 39.86 -8.05
C TYR A 84 10.81 38.37 -8.29
N SER A 85 10.12 37.78 -9.25
CA SER A 85 10.25 36.36 -9.59
C SER A 85 11.61 36.06 -10.24
N ASP A 86 12.45 35.28 -9.55
CA ASP A 86 13.82 34.94 -9.98
C ASP A 86 14.34 33.67 -9.29
N TRP A 87 15.37 33.02 -9.85
CA TRP A 87 16.02 31.84 -9.29
C TRP A 87 17.20 32.20 -8.39
N TRP A 88 16.93 32.31 -7.09
CA TRP A 88 17.98 32.56 -6.11
C TRP A 88 18.94 31.36 -6.02
N PRO A 89 20.23 31.56 -5.73
CA PRO A 89 21.16 30.45 -5.52
C PRO A 89 20.78 29.64 -4.27
N GLY A 90 20.69 30.30 -3.12
CA GLY A 90 20.20 29.79 -1.85
C GLY A 90 19.26 30.80 -1.19
N LEU A 91 19.13 30.74 0.14
CA LEU A 91 18.36 31.72 0.91
C LEU A 91 19.22 32.94 1.29
N LEU A 92 20.43 32.68 1.81
CA LEU A 92 21.36 33.68 2.32
C LEU A 92 22.57 33.87 1.40
N GLU A 93 23.07 35.09 1.30
CA GLU A 93 24.30 35.41 0.58
C GLU A 93 25.53 34.80 1.26
N GLY A 94 26.32 34.03 0.50
CA GLY A 94 27.56 33.40 0.97
C GLY A 94 27.39 32.04 1.65
N GLU A 95 26.16 31.55 1.83
CA GLU A 95 25.89 30.23 2.42
C GLU A 95 26.11 29.10 1.40
N THR A 96 26.74 28.01 1.83
CA THR A 96 26.98 26.82 1.01
C THR A 96 25.83 25.83 1.12
N TYR A 97 25.37 25.31 -0.02
CA TYR A 97 24.22 24.39 -0.12
C TYR A 97 24.46 23.32 -1.18
N VAL A 98 23.76 22.19 -1.06
CA VAL A 98 23.80 21.10 -2.06
C VAL A 98 22.51 21.09 -2.86
N GLU A 99 22.56 21.36 -4.18
CA GLU A 99 21.40 21.21 -5.07
C GLU A 99 21.05 19.72 -5.28
N ALA A 100 19.81 19.34 -4.96
CA ALA A 100 19.29 18.01 -5.30
C ALA A 100 18.76 18.02 -6.75
N LYS A 101 19.42 17.28 -7.65
CA LYS A 101 19.08 17.23 -9.08
C LYS A 101 17.77 16.47 -9.33
N LYS A 102 16.93 17.04 -10.21
CA LYS A 102 15.77 16.34 -10.81
C LYS A 102 16.21 15.38 -11.91
N SER A 103 15.50 14.28 -12.04
CA SER A 103 15.61 13.31 -13.15
C SER A 103 14.44 13.49 -14.12
N ASP A 104 14.56 14.43 -15.06
CA ASP A 104 13.54 14.66 -16.07
C ASP A 104 13.55 13.55 -17.15
N ALA A 105 12.39 12.91 -17.33
CA ALA A 105 12.24 11.79 -18.25
C ALA A 105 11.36 12.16 -19.46
N LYS A 106 11.98 12.70 -20.53
CA LYS A 106 11.42 12.73 -21.91
C LYS A 106 12.41 13.28 -22.95
N ALA A 107 13.14 12.40 -23.62
CA ALA A 107 13.57 12.59 -25.02
C ALA A 107 14.19 11.30 -25.58
N ASN A 108 13.42 10.52 -26.35
CA ASN A 108 13.97 9.87 -27.54
C ASN A 108 12.85 9.49 -28.51
N LYS A 109 13.01 9.84 -29.79
CA LYS A 109 12.12 9.48 -30.90
C LYS A 109 13.00 8.96 -32.03
N LYS A 110 12.49 8.03 -32.85
CA LYS A 110 13.28 7.24 -33.80
C LYS A 110 13.85 8.07 -34.95
N GLU A 111 15.06 7.72 -35.39
CA GLU A 111 15.60 7.65 -36.76
C GLU A 111 17.11 7.27 -36.61
N GLY A 112 17.82 6.55 -37.48
CA GLY A 112 17.44 5.85 -38.72
C GLY A 112 17.55 6.70 -39.99
N GLY A 113 18.68 6.76 -40.72
CA GLY A 113 20.03 6.22 -40.46
C GLY A 113 20.68 5.63 -41.73
N GLU A 114 21.87 6.08 -42.11
CA GLU A 114 22.61 5.64 -43.33
C GLU A 114 24.12 5.98 -43.27
N GLU A 115 24.95 5.12 -43.91
CA GLU A 115 26.36 5.28 -44.40
C GLU A 115 27.48 5.84 -43.47
N ASP A 116 28.80 5.66 -43.68
CA ASP A 116 29.62 5.00 -44.72
C ASP A 116 30.88 4.35 -44.09
N GLN A 117 31.35 3.20 -44.62
CA GLN A 117 32.78 2.96 -44.92
C GLN A 117 33.04 1.62 -45.68
N PRO A 118 34.14 1.47 -46.47
CA PRO A 118 34.11 0.59 -47.65
C PRO A 118 34.92 -0.73 -47.62
N LYS A 119 34.42 -1.70 -48.40
CA LYS A 119 35.13 -2.72 -49.21
C LYS A 119 36.06 -3.75 -48.53
N LYS A 120 35.68 -5.03 -48.66
CA LYS A 120 36.50 -6.03 -49.39
C LYS A 120 35.67 -7.20 -49.93
N LYS A 121 36.25 -7.87 -50.94
CA LYS A 121 35.82 -9.03 -51.75
C LYS A 121 35.14 -10.15 -50.91
N GLN A 122 34.29 -11.04 -51.45
CA GLN A 122 34.50 -11.76 -52.72
C GLN A 122 33.22 -12.44 -53.31
N GLN A 123 33.40 -13.07 -54.48
CA GLN A 123 32.52 -13.95 -55.29
C GLN A 123 31.54 -14.86 -54.50
N GLN A 124 30.41 -15.36 -55.06
CA GLN A 124 30.21 -15.85 -56.44
C GLN A 124 28.72 -15.94 -56.87
N ALA A 125 28.48 -15.88 -58.20
CA ALA A 125 27.42 -16.50 -59.04
C ALA A 125 26.04 -16.91 -58.45
N SER A 126 24.92 -16.39 -59.00
CA SER A 126 24.00 -17.08 -59.96
C SER A 126 22.92 -17.96 -59.30
N GLU A 127 21.66 -18.06 -59.76
CA GLU A 127 21.04 -17.61 -61.01
C GLU A 127 19.49 -17.46 -60.89
N ALA A 128 18.83 -17.09 -62.00
CA ALA A 128 17.45 -17.36 -62.45
C ALA A 128 16.48 -18.21 -61.56
N LYS A 129 15.15 -17.97 -61.54
CA LYS A 129 14.28 -17.07 -62.33
C LYS A 129 12.86 -16.90 -61.74
N GLU A 130 12.17 -15.84 -62.18
CA GLU A 130 10.79 -15.76 -62.75
C GLU A 130 9.79 -16.93 -62.57
N ALA A 131 8.47 -16.74 -62.41
CA ALA A 131 7.65 -15.52 -62.22
C ALA A 131 6.17 -15.88 -61.84
N THR A 132 5.33 -14.85 -61.60
CA THR A 132 3.85 -14.72 -61.88
C THR A 132 2.98 -15.99 -62.04
N THR A 133 1.76 -16.15 -61.50
CA THR A 133 0.64 -15.22 -61.15
C THR A 133 -0.44 -16.00 -60.35
N SER A 134 -1.60 -15.51 -59.84
CA SER A 134 -2.30 -14.20 -59.80
C SER A 134 -3.26 -14.13 -58.57
N ALA A 135 -4.06 -13.05 -58.48
CA ALA A 135 -5.34 -12.98 -57.72
C ALA A 135 -6.55 -13.26 -58.69
N PRO A 136 -7.87 -13.16 -58.34
CA PRO A 136 -8.51 -12.32 -57.32
C PRO A 136 -9.61 -12.95 -56.42
N LYS A 137 -10.15 -12.13 -55.50
CA LYS A 137 -11.36 -12.37 -54.66
C LYS A 137 -12.63 -11.87 -55.38
N PRO A 138 -13.86 -12.27 -54.99
CA PRO A 138 -14.63 -11.47 -54.01
C PRO A 138 -15.55 -12.30 -53.05
N GLU A 139 -16.53 -11.65 -52.42
CA GLU A 139 -17.35 -12.11 -51.27
C GLU A 139 -18.89 -11.97 -51.58
N PRO A 140 -19.84 -11.80 -50.64
CA PRO A 140 -20.23 -12.51 -49.39
C PRO A 140 -21.74 -12.93 -49.37
N LYS A 141 -22.23 -13.63 -48.31
CA LYS A 141 -23.65 -13.67 -47.77
C LYS A 141 -23.81 -14.73 -46.63
N THR A 142 -24.98 -14.97 -46.01
CA THR A 142 -25.66 -14.20 -44.92
C THR A 142 -26.77 -15.00 -44.18
N ALA A 143 -26.87 -14.86 -42.85
CA ALA A 143 -28.06 -15.05 -41.97
C ALA A 143 -28.70 -16.47 -41.78
N ALA A 144 -29.64 -16.56 -40.82
CA ALA A 144 -30.33 -17.75 -40.26
C ALA A 144 -31.89 -17.53 -40.26
N PRO A 145 -32.84 -18.24 -39.56
CA PRO A 145 -32.75 -19.23 -38.46
C PRO A 145 -33.69 -20.50 -38.56
N PRO A 146 -34.63 -20.93 -37.65
CA PRO A 146 -34.85 -22.36 -37.28
C PRO A 146 -36.29 -22.92 -37.54
N PRO A 147 -36.72 -24.13 -37.06
CA PRO A 147 -37.41 -24.23 -35.73
C PRO A 147 -37.49 -25.64 -35.01
N ALA A 148 -38.10 -25.66 -33.79
CA ALA A 148 -38.98 -26.71 -33.18
C ALA A 148 -38.46 -28.14 -32.81
N LYS A 149 -39.18 -29.00 -32.04
CA LYS A 149 -39.89 -28.90 -30.71
C LYS A 149 -40.59 -30.25 -30.33
N GLU A 150 -40.56 -30.68 -29.05
CA GLU A 150 -41.50 -31.58 -28.29
C GLU A 150 -40.82 -32.00 -26.95
N GLU A 151 -41.39 -32.17 -25.73
CA GLU A 151 -42.71 -32.52 -25.14
C GLU A 151 -43.04 -34.04 -25.13
N LYS A 152 -43.54 -34.71 -24.07
CA LYS A 152 -43.82 -34.37 -22.63
C LYS A 152 -44.25 -35.60 -21.76
N ILE A 153 -43.82 -35.66 -20.47
CA ILE A 153 -44.60 -36.12 -19.26
C ILE A 153 -45.08 -37.61 -19.20
N PRO A 154 -45.52 -38.21 -18.04
CA PRO A 154 -45.54 -37.83 -16.60
C PRO A 154 -44.50 -38.66 -15.76
N LYS A 155 -44.64 -39.22 -14.52
CA LYS A 155 -45.56 -39.33 -13.32
C LYS A 155 -44.64 -39.80 -12.13
N GLN A 156 -44.92 -39.82 -10.81
CA GLN A 156 -45.84 -39.16 -9.84
C GLN A 156 -45.20 -39.31 -8.40
N GLY A 157 -45.85 -38.87 -7.30
CA GLY A 157 -45.35 -39.00 -5.90
C GLY A 157 -45.83 -40.25 -5.12
N PRO A 158 -45.48 -40.42 -3.82
CA PRO A 158 -46.30 -39.83 -2.75
C PRO A 158 -45.59 -39.37 -1.44
N THR A 159 -46.38 -38.79 -0.53
CA THR A 159 -46.13 -38.40 0.88
C THR A 159 -47.49 -38.45 1.63
N PRO A 160 -47.64 -38.13 2.94
CA PRO A 160 -46.71 -38.05 4.08
C PRO A 160 -47.16 -38.90 5.31
N THR A 161 -46.38 -38.88 6.40
CA THR A 161 -46.81 -39.29 7.76
C THR A 161 -46.19 -38.35 8.82
N ALA A 162 -46.64 -38.41 10.09
CA ALA A 162 -46.48 -37.30 11.04
C ALA A 162 -46.24 -37.68 12.52
N GLY A 163 -45.60 -36.77 13.26
CA GLY A 163 -45.44 -36.76 14.73
C GLY A 163 -44.22 -37.51 15.29
N SER A 164 -43.78 -37.30 16.54
CA SER A 164 -44.04 -36.17 17.46
C SER A 164 -43.08 -36.20 18.69
N ASP A 165 -42.96 -35.04 19.37
CA ASP A 165 -42.73 -34.88 20.81
C ASP A 165 -41.36 -35.14 21.53
N LYS A 166 -40.89 -34.05 22.17
CA LYS A 166 -40.44 -33.93 23.58
C LYS A 166 -39.01 -34.31 24.05
N LYS A 167 -38.35 -33.25 24.59
CA LYS A 167 -37.60 -33.20 25.88
C LYS A 167 -36.24 -33.94 25.97
N SER A 168 -35.30 -33.58 26.86
CA SER A 168 -35.06 -32.34 27.66
C SER A 168 -33.71 -32.43 28.40
N ALA A 169 -33.14 -31.28 28.82
CA ALA A 169 -31.98 -31.12 29.71
C ALA A 169 -30.63 -31.64 29.13
N ALA A 170 -29.48 -30.97 29.21
CA ALA A 170 -28.88 -30.08 30.23
C ALA A 170 -28.30 -30.80 31.46
N ASN A 171 -26.96 -30.87 31.52
CA ASN A 171 -26.20 -30.71 32.77
C ASN A 171 -24.75 -30.24 32.48
N ALA A 172 -24.03 -29.80 33.50
CA ALA A 172 -22.66 -29.29 33.38
C ALA A 172 -21.76 -29.70 34.57
N ASN A 173 -20.48 -29.94 34.31
CA ASN A 173 -19.31 -29.79 35.20
C ASN A 173 -18.05 -29.95 34.31
N LYS A 174 -16.95 -29.19 34.42
CA LYS A 174 -16.10 -28.72 35.54
C LYS A 174 -15.07 -29.75 36.03
N ASN A 175 -13.85 -29.23 36.23
CA ASN A 175 -12.71 -29.78 36.99
C ASN A 175 -12.02 -31.01 36.36
N SER A 176 -10.70 -31.22 36.51
CA SER A 176 -9.62 -30.35 37.04
C SER A 176 -8.23 -30.88 36.64
N ALA A 177 -7.19 -30.05 36.73
CA ALA A 177 -5.79 -30.51 36.72
C ALA A 177 -5.42 -31.22 38.04
N PRO A 178 -4.29 -31.94 38.08
CA PRO A 178 -3.16 -31.44 38.89
C PRO A 178 -1.84 -31.41 38.09
N ALA A 179 -0.69 -31.30 38.77
CA ALA A 179 0.52 -30.66 38.25
C ALA A 179 1.81 -31.50 38.27
N SER A 180 2.85 -30.90 37.67
CA SER A 180 4.30 -31.03 37.96
C SER A 180 5.00 -32.38 37.82
N ALA A 181 5.94 -32.43 36.87
CA ALA A 181 7.28 -32.97 37.06
C ALA A 181 8.29 -32.08 36.31
N GLU A 182 9.44 -31.78 36.90
CA GLU A 182 10.57 -31.14 36.20
C GLU A 182 11.53 -32.21 35.67
N GLU A 183 12.06 -32.04 34.46
CA GLU A 183 13.41 -32.52 34.17
C GLU A 183 14.10 -31.63 33.12
N LYS A 184 15.43 -31.49 33.23
CA LYS A 184 16.25 -30.58 32.42
C LYS A 184 17.09 -31.37 31.42
N SER A 185 16.88 -31.12 30.13
CA SER A 185 17.90 -31.36 29.10
C SER A 185 18.01 -30.15 28.17
N GLY A 186 19.25 -29.82 27.76
CA GLY A 186 19.56 -28.55 27.13
C GLY A 186 19.85 -28.66 25.64
N GLU A 187 18.90 -28.19 24.81
CA GLU A 187 19.17 -27.90 23.39
C GLU A 187 19.22 -26.39 23.13
N LYS A 188 20.27 -25.94 22.45
CA LYS A 188 20.44 -24.55 21.99
C LYS A 188 19.51 -24.27 20.80
N LYS A 189 18.22 -24.08 21.05
CA LYS A 189 17.25 -23.67 20.02
C LYS A 189 17.61 -22.31 19.42
N SER A 190 18.19 -22.33 18.22
CA SER A 190 18.44 -21.12 17.43
C SER A 190 17.11 -20.41 17.17
N LYS A 191 16.98 -19.18 17.68
CA LYS A 191 15.74 -18.38 17.55
C LYS A 191 15.63 -17.77 16.15
N MET A 192 15.28 -18.60 15.16
CA MET A 192 14.80 -18.12 13.87
C MET A 192 13.44 -17.43 14.06
N GLN A 193 13.46 -16.10 14.28
CA GLN A 193 12.24 -15.29 14.38
C GLN A 193 11.57 -15.16 13.01
N ILE A 194 10.81 -16.19 12.65
CA ILE A 194 9.79 -16.10 11.60
C ILE A 194 8.82 -14.98 12.00
N LEU A 195 8.68 -13.98 11.14
CA LEU A 195 7.92 -12.75 11.36
C LEU A 195 6.40 -12.99 11.30
N GLY A 196 5.90 -13.79 12.25
CA GLY A 196 4.48 -14.02 12.49
C GLY A 196 3.79 -12.84 13.19
N LYS A 197 3.85 -11.63 12.60
CA LYS A 197 2.83 -10.60 12.85
C LYS A 197 1.69 -10.85 11.85
N LYS A 198 0.45 -10.74 12.36
CA LYS A 198 -0.86 -11.02 11.73
C LYS A 198 -0.90 -11.28 10.21
N GLY A 199 -1.49 -12.42 9.85
CA GLY A 199 -2.29 -12.66 8.64
C GLY A 199 -1.98 -11.84 7.37
N HIS A 200 -1.11 -12.38 6.51
CA HIS A 200 -0.77 -11.83 5.19
C HIS A 200 -1.91 -11.97 4.14
N GLY A 201 -3.14 -11.60 4.49
CA GLY A 201 -4.14 -11.08 3.55
C GLY A 201 -4.15 -9.55 3.51
N GLU A 202 -3.64 -8.91 4.57
CA GLU A 202 -3.45 -7.46 4.64
C GLU A 202 -2.00 -7.14 5.00
N VAL A 203 -1.45 -6.07 4.41
CA VAL A 203 -0.35 -5.33 5.05
C VAL A 203 -0.84 -4.81 6.40
N ASN A 204 0.05 -4.66 7.39
CA ASN A 204 -0.29 -4.24 8.75
C ASN A 204 -1.15 -2.95 8.79
N GLU A 205 -2.47 -3.10 8.78
CA GLU A 205 -3.43 -2.20 9.41
C GLU A 205 -3.56 -2.52 10.91
N LEU A 206 -2.41 -2.81 11.52
CA LEU A 206 -2.19 -2.37 12.89
C LEU A 206 -2.08 -0.84 12.84
N GLY A 207 -3.25 -0.17 12.79
CA GLY A 207 -3.39 1.17 13.31
C GLY A 207 -3.14 1.11 14.81
N ASN A 208 -1.85 1.01 15.18
CA ASN A 208 -1.42 0.99 16.56
C ASN A 208 -1.76 2.35 17.18
N GLU A 209 -2.29 2.34 18.40
CA GLU A 209 -2.99 3.48 18.99
C GLU A 209 -2.10 4.73 19.07
N GLY A 210 -2.29 5.67 18.13
CA GLY A 210 -1.56 6.94 18.12
C GLY A 210 -0.08 6.86 17.76
N GLU A 211 0.37 5.96 16.88
CA GLU A 211 1.72 6.06 16.30
C GLU A 211 1.89 7.33 15.44
N ASP A 212 2.43 8.35 16.07
CA ASP A 212 2.88 9.64 15.51
C ASP A 212 3.66 9.48 14.18
N ILE A 213 3.29 10.28 13.17
CA ILE A 213 3.93 10.30 11.85
C ILE A 213 5.44 10.60 11.96
N THR A 214 5.83 11.46 12.91
CA THR A 214 7.23 11.74 13.26
C THR A 214 7.96 10.50 13.75
N SER A 215 7.27 9.58 14.42
CA SER A 215 7.81 8.29 14.88
C SER A 215 8.02 7.32 13.71
N ILE A 216 7.06 7.26 12.77
CA ILE A 216 7.11 6.41 11.58
C ILE A 216 8.23 6.86 10.61
N LEU A 217 8.27 8.15 10.27
CA LEU A 217 9.35 8.72 9.45
C LEU A 217 10.70 8.62 10.18
N GLY A 218 10.70 8.82 11.50
CA GLY A 218 11.85 8.61 12.36
C GLY A 218 12.31 7.16 12.44
N MET A 219 11.47 6.16 12.13
CA MET A 219 11.87 4.75 12.04
C MET A 219 12.46 4.42 10.66
N GLU A 220 11.85 4.90 9.57
CA GLU A 220 12.44 4.78 8.23
C GLU A 220 13.85 5.40 8.20
N GLN A 221 14.01 6.60 8.77
CA GLN A 221 15.30 7.29 8.81
C GLN A 221 16.35 6.56 9.68
N LYS A 222 15.96 5.96 10.81
CA LYS A 222 16.88 5.12 11.61
C LYS A 222 17.35 3.90 10.82
N CYS A 223 16.44 3.18 10.17
CA CYS A 223 16.79 2.02 9.34
C CYS A 223 17.68 2.42 8.15
N GLN A 224 17.42 3.59 7.54
CA GLN A 224 18.24 4.15 6.46
C GLN A 224 19.67 4.45 6.96
N THR A 225 19.82 5.22 8.04
CA THR A 225 21.13 5.55 8.61
C THR A 225 21.91 4.31 9.04
N ILE A 226 21.26 3.29 9.62
CA ILE A 226 21.92 2.00 9.94
C ILE A 226 22.41 1.31 8.67
N PHE A 227 21.57 1.20 7.63
CA PHE A 227 21.97 0.56 6.37
C PHE A 227 23.14 1.30 5.70
N ASP A 228 23.06 2.62 5.55
CA ASP A 228 24.11 3.44 4.93
C ASP A 228 25.41 3.48 5.76
N THR A 229 25.36 3.21 7.07
CA THR A 229 26.56 3.03 7.91
C THR A 229 27.21 1.66 7.72
N LEU A 230 26.41 0.59 7.63
CA LEU A 230 26.93 -0.79 7.54
C LEU A 230 27.47 -1.13 6.15
N VAL A 231 26.90 -0.58 5.07
CA VAL A 231 27.34 -0.80 3.68
C VAL A 231 28.84 -0.50 3.47
N PRO A 232 29.39 0.68 3.83
CA PRO A 232 30.82 0.97 3.68
C PRO A 232 31.71 0.27 4.71
N GLN A 233 31.19 -0.07 5.90
CA GLN A 233 31.98 -0.69 6.98
C GLN A 233 32.17 -2.21 6.79
N LEU A 234 31.11 -2.91 6.36
CA LEU A 234 31.06 -4.39 6.32
C LEU A 234 30.80 -4.94 4.91
N GLY A 235 30.44 -4.09 3.95
CA GLY A 235 30.01 -4.50 2.62
C GLY A 235 28.54 -4.97 2.56
N ILE A 236 28.00 -4.99 1.34
CA ILE A 236 26.59 -5.32 1.07
C ILE A 236 26.27 -6.82 1.22
N GLU A 237 27.24 -7.73 1.04
CA GLU A 237 27.03 -9.18 1.23
C GLU A 237 27.06 -9.62 2.72
N HIS A 238 27.42 -8.73 3.65
CA HIS A 238 27.51 -9.07 5.08
C HIS A 238 26.14 -9.15 5.76
N GLU A 239 25.95 -10.13 6.65
CA GLU A 239 24.61 -10.53 7.12
C GLU A 239 23.91 -9.45 7.96
N ALA A 240 24.67 -8.66 8.73
CA ALA A 240 24.13 -7.49 9.42
C ALA A 240 23.62 -6.42 8.44
N THR A 241 24.33 -6.20 7.34
CA THR A 241 23.94 -5.26 6.26
C THR A 241 22.69 -5.75 5.54
N LEU A 242 22.60 -7.06 5.26
CA LEU A 242 21.39 -7.68 4.71
C LEU A 242 20.20 -7.52 5.67
N HIS A 243 20.36 -7.81 6.96
CA HIS A 243 19.30 -7.59 7.95
C HIS A 243 18.84 -6.13 8.02
N ALA A 244 19.77 -5.17 7.98
CA ALA A 244 19.43 -3.74 7.91
C ALA A 244 18.65 -3.40 6.62
N ALA A 245 19.09 -3.91 5.47
CA ALA A 245 18.41 -3.72 4.18
C ALA A 245 16.97 -4.24 4.20
N PHE A 246 16.73 -5.44 4.73
CA PHE A 246 15.38 -5.99 4.85
C PHE A 246 14.50 -5.21 5.82
N ASN A 247 15.02 -4.82 6.98
CA ASN A 247 14.25 -4.06 7.96
C ASN A 247 13.89 -2.65 7.44
N LEU A 248 14.77 -2.04 6.63
CA LEU A 248 14.50 -0.81 5.87
C LEU A 248 13.40 -1.02 4.81
N MET A 249 13.47 -2.12 4.05
CA MET A 249 12.40 -2.46 3.09
C MET A 249 11.06 -2.75 3.78
N ASP A 250 11.04 -3.31 4.99
CA ASP A 250 9.80 -3.46 5.78
C ASP A 250 9.18 -2.08 6.12
N GLN A 251 9.99 -1.06 6.46
CA GLN A 251 9.50 0.31 6.64
C GLN A 251 8.95 0.88 5.31
N TRP A 252 9.66 0.65 4.20
CA TRP A 252 9.22 1.06 2.87
C TRP A 252 7.92 0.38 2.39
N ILE A 253 7.61 -0.84 2.87
CA ILE A 253 6.30 -1.47 2.61
C ILE A 253 5.20 -0.75 3.38
N GLY A 254 5.41 -0.45 4.67
CA GLY A 254 4.46 0.35 5.47
C GLY A 254 4.23 1.75 4.86
N ASN A 255 5.30 2.41 4.44
CA ASN A 255 5.29 3.76 3.89
C ASN A 255 5.05 3.82 2.37
N TYR A 256 4.59 2.71 1.76
CA TYR A 256 4.24 2.59 0.33
C TYR A 256 5.36 3.01 -0.67
N ARG A 257 6.63 3.02 -0.25
CA ARG A 257 7.82 3.44 -1.04
C ARG A 257 8.29 2.37 -2.03
N MET A 258 7.36 1.82 -2.84
CA MET A 258 7.59 0.65 -3.71
C MET A 258 8.78 0.79 -4.68
N SER A 259 9.09 2.00 -5.15
CA SER A 259 10.23 2.27 -6.02
C SER A 259 11.59 2.10 -5.33
N ARG A 260 11.70 2.43 -4.03
CA ARG A 260 12.94 2.24 -3.26
C ARG A 260 13.28 0.76 -3.08
N ILE A 261 12.25 -0.07 -2.87
CA ILE A 261 12.38 -1.53 -2.78
C ILE A 261 12.88 -2.11 -4.11
N ASP A 262 12.31 -1.68 -5.24
CA ASP A 262 12.69 -2.20 -6.57
C ASP A 262 14.11 -1.79 -6.98
N ASP A 263 14.54 -0.56 -6.66
CA ASP A 263 15.93 -0.11 -6.90
C ASP A 263 16.95 -0.80 -5.97
N LEU A 264 16.63 -1.03 -4.70
CA LEU A 264 17.52 -1.76 -3.80
C LEU A 264 17.69 -3.23 -4.22
N LEU A 265 16.60 -3.90 -4.65
CA LEU A 265 16.62 -5.29 -5.08
C LEU A 265 17.24 -5.48 -6.47
N ASN A 266 16.81 -4.69 -7.47
CA ASN A 266 17.10 -4.92 -8.89
C ASN A 266 17.88 -3.77 -9.55
N GLY A 267 17.96 -2.61 -8.91
CA GLY A 267 18.68 -1.43 -9.40
C GLY A 267 20.19 -1.55 -9.31
N ASN A 268 20.89 -0.64 -10.01
CA ASN A 268 22.30 -0.80 -10.33
C ASN A 268 23.25 -0.69 -9.13
N LYS A 269 22.88 0.03 -8.06
CA LYS A 269 23.76 0.34 -6.92
C LYS A 269 24.14 -0.89 -6.09
N HIS A 270 23.17 -1.76 -5.81
CA HIS A 270 23.34 -2.86 -4.86
C HIS A 270 22.95 -4.24 -5.41
N LYS A 271 22.01 -4.33 -6.36
CA LYS A 271 21.55 -5.59 -6.97
C LYS A 271 21.25 -6.67 -5.93
N LEU A 272 20.62 -6.28 -4.81
CA LEU A 272 20.47 -7.11 -3.61
C LEU A 272 19.79 -8.46 -3.89
N MET A 273 18.90 -8.52 -4.89
CA MET A 273 18.26 -9.76 -5.33
C MET A 273 19.28 -10.80 -5.83
N ALA A 274 20.32 -10.39 -6.57
CA ALA A 274 21.36 -11.28 -7.05
C ALA A 274 22.25 -11.80 -5.90
N ILE A 275 22.57 -10.94 -4.94
CA ILE A 275 23.30 -11.31 -3.71
C ILE A 275 22.50 -12.33 -2.90
N CYS A 276 21.20 -12.08 -2.69
CA CYS A 276 20.32 -12.99 -1.96
C CYS A 276 20.15 -14.33 -2.67
N ARG A 277 20.03 -14.35 -4.01
CA ARG A 277 20.03 -15.59 -4.82
C ARG A 277 21.34 -16.38 -4.68
N LYS A 278 22.50 -15.71 -4.75
CA LYS A 278 23.84 -16.30 -4.56
C LYS A 278 24.03 -16.89 -3.16
N LYS A 279 23.51 -16.23 -2.12
CA LYS A 279 23.54 -16.71 -0.72
C LYS A 279 22.54 -17.83 -0.41
N GLY A 280 21.41 -17.89 -1.11
CA GLY A 280 20.37 -18.89 -0.91
C GLY A 280 19.65 -18.81 0.44
N GLY A 281 18.96 -19.90 0.80
CA GLY A 281 18.26 -20.05 2.08
C GLY A 281 17.29 -18.92 2.43
N GLN A 282 17.33 -18.47 3.68
CA GLN A 282 16.49 -17.37 4.20
C GLN A 282 16.61 -16.06 3.39
N TRP A 283 17.76 -15.82 2.76
CA TRP A 283 18.05 -14.59 2.06
C TRP A 283 17.29 -14.49 0.74
N VAL A 284 17.33 -15.55 -0.08
CA VAL A 284 16.51 -15.61 -1.31
C VAL A 284 15.02 -15.64 -0.99
N MET A 285 14.59 -16.38 0.04
CA MET A 285 13.18 -16.42 0.45
C MET A 285 12.64 -15.03 0.81
N ARG A 286 13.31 -14.28 1.69
CA ARG A 286 12.85 -12.93 2.07
C ARG A 286 12.93 -11.95 0.89
N ALA A 287 13.92 -12.05 0.01
CA ALA A 287 14.04 -11.20 -1.18
C ALA A 287 12.92 -11.46 -2.22
N VAL A 288 12.62 -12.73 -2.51
CA VAL A 288 11.50 -13.11 -3.39
C VAL A 288 10.17 -12.64 -2.80
N GLN A 289 9.96 -12.82 -1.50
CA GLN A 289 8.75 -12.35 -0.81
C GLN A 289 8.58 -10.83 -0.91
N MET A 290 9.64 -10.06 -0.59
CA MET A 290 9.63 -8.59 -0.70
C MET A 290 9.31 -8.15 -2.13
N LEU A 291 9.90 -8.81 -3.13
CA LEU A 291 9.70 -8.48 -4.54
C LEU A 291 8.28 -8.83 -5.01
N ALA A 292 7.72 -9.97 -4.57
CA ALA A 292 6.35 -10.36 -4.88
C ALA A 292 5.32 -9.33 -4.38
N PHE A 293 5.46 -8.90 -3.11
CA PHE A 293 4.63 -7.83 -2.54
C PHE A 293 4.82 -6.49 -3.26
N CYS A 294 6.06 -6.12 -3.61
CA CYS A 294 6.35 -4.93 -4.41
C CYS A 294 5.65 -4.95 -5.77
N ARG A 295 5.75 -6.07 -6.51
CA ARG A 295 5.05 -6.26 -7.80
C ARG A 295 3.54 -6.23 -7.65
N TRP A 296 2.99 -6.87 -6.62
CA TRP A 296 1.55 -6.88 -6.37
C TRP A 296 1.01 -5.48 -6.07
N LYS A 297 1.68 -4.71 -5.20
CA LYS A 297 1.33 -3.31 -4.89
C LYS A 297 1.52 -2.35 -6.08
N GLN A 298 2.33 -2.72 -7.08
CA GLN A 298 2.47 -2.04 -8.36
C GLN A 298 1.46 -2.53 -9.42
N PHE A 299 0.46 -3.35 -9.05
CA PHE A 299 -0.52 -3.99 -9.94
C PHE A 299 0.08 -4.92 -11.02
N ARG A 300 1.36 -5.32 -10.87
CA ARG A 300 2.09 -6.20 -11.79
C ARG A 300 1.82 -7.67 -11.45
N PHE A 301 0.54 -8.04 -11.43
CA PHE A 301 0.06 -9.31 -10.88
C PHE A 301 0.68 -10.56 -11.50
N ARG A 302 1.01 -10.56 -12.80
CA ARG A 302 1.69 -11.70 -13.44
C ARG A 302 3.13 -11.88 -12.94
N GLU A 303 3.89 -10.80 -12.75
CA GLU A 303 5.22 -10.86 -12.13
C GLU A 303 5.14 -11.31 -10.67
N ALA A 304 4.17 -10.76 -9.91
CA ALA A 304 3.93 -11.15 -8.53
C ALA A 304 3.61 -12.65 -8.40
N LEU A 305 2.75 -13.19 -9.28
CA LEU A 305 2.38 -14.59 -9.29
C LEU A 305 3.56 -15.52 -9.61
N THR A 306 4.42 -15.15 -10.58
CA THR A 306 5.67 -15.88 -10.85
C THR A 306 6.56 -15.95 -9.61
N LEU A 307 6.69 -14.83 -8.87
CA LEU A 307 7.47 -14.77 -7.63
C LEU A 307 6.80 -15.52 -6.47
N PHE A 308 5.47 -15.59 -6.41
CA PHE A 308 4.77 -16.43 -5.42
C PHE A 308 4.95 -17.92 -5.70
N TYR A 309 4.94 -18.37 -6.96
CA TYR A 309 5.30 -19.76 -7.30
C TYR A 309 6.77 -20.07 -7.01
N GLU A 310 7.69 -19.11 -7.22
CA GLU A 310 9.10 -19.26 -6.82
C GLU A 310 9.23 -19.35 -5.29
N PHE A 311 8.53 -18.51 -4.53
CA PHE A 311 8.50 -18.61 -3.07
C PHE A 311 7.90 -19.96 -2.61
N GLN A 312 6.89 -20.49 -3.32
CA GLN A 312 6.31 -21.80 -3.03
C GLN A 312 7.31 -22.95 -3.23
N SER A 313 8.21 -22.88 -4.23
CA SER A 313 9.23 -23.92 -4.43
C SER A 313 10.38 -23.82 -3.43
N LEU A 314 10.63 -22.64 -2.84
CA LEU A 314 11.66 -22.41 -1.82
C LEU A 314 11.17 -22.71 -0.39
N ALA A 315 9.94 -22.33 -0.05
CA ALA A 315 9.39 -22.36 1.32
C ALA A 315 8.24 -23.37 1.52
N GLY A 316 7.75 -23.98 0.43
CA GLY A 316 6.53 -24.80 0.44
C GLY A 316 5.24 -23.97 0.48
N LYS A 317 4.10 -24.66 0.49
CA LYS A 317 2.79 -24.02 0.68
C LYS A 317 2.58 -23.62 2.13
N SER A 318 1.98 -22.46 2.33
CA SER A 318 1.42 -22.00 3.61
C SER A 318 0.07 -21.33 3.37
N ALA A 319 -0.81 -21.30 4.37
CA ALA A 319 -2.09 -20.60 4.26
C ALA A 319 -1.92 -19.12 3.85
N ILE A 320 -0.89 -18.45 4.41
CA ILE A 320 -0.46 -17.10 4.06
C ILE A 320 -0.07 -16.93 2.59
N LEU A 321 0.69 -17.87 2.02
CA LEU A 321 1.11 -17.79 0.62
C LEU A 321 -0.10 -17.97 -0.32
N LEU A 322 -0.96 -18.93 0.01
CA LEU A 322 -2.19 -19.22 -0.74
C LEU A 322 -3.20 -18.07 -0.66
N GLU A 323 -3.29 -17.35 0.46
CA GLU A 323 -4.09 -16.11 0.60
C GLU A 323 -3.67 -15.06 -0.44
N ASN A 324 -2.36 -14.80 -0.56
CA ASN A 324 -1.82 -13.86 -1.54
C ASN A 324 -1.99 -14.34 -3.00
N MET A 325 -1.78 -15.63 -3.25
CA MET A 325 -1.98 -16.22 -4.58
C MET A 325 -3.46 -16.16 -4.98
N GLY A 326 -4.40 -16.46 -4.07
CA GLY A 326 -5.83 -16.38 -4.32
C GLY A 326 -6.30 -14.97 -4.67
N HIS A 327 -5.84 -13.96 -3.93
CA HIS A 327 -6.10 -12.55 -4.27
C HIS A 327 -5.48 -12.17 -5.63
N THR A 328 -4.28 -12.66 -5.94
CA THR A 328 -3.60 -12.39 -7.23
C THR A 328 -4.32 -13.03 -8.42
N HIS A 329 -4.78 -14.28 -8.29
CA HIS A 329 -5.60 -14.96 -9.30
C HIS A 329 -6.93 -14.24 -9.51
N ASN A 330 -7.62 -13.83 -8.44
CA ASN A 330 -8.86 -13.06 -8.57
C ASN A 330 -8.63 -11.69 -9.25
N SER A 331 -7.53 -10.99 -8.96
CA SER A 331 -7.13 -9.76 -9.66
C SER A 331 -6.76 -9.97 -11.15
N LEU A 332 -6.46 -11.21 -11.56
CA LEU A 332 -6.26 -11.61 -12.96
C LEU A 332 -7.55 -12.13 -13.64
N GLY A 333 -8.66 -12.22 -12.91
CA GLY A 333 -9.91 -12.84 -13.38
C GLY A 333 -9.94 -14.37 -13.31
N GLU A 334 -8.88 -15.01 -12.79
CA GLU A 334 -8.73 -16.45 -12.69
C GLU A 334 -9.48 -17.01 -11.45
N THR A 335 -10.80 -16.80 -11.42
CA THR A 335 -11.65 -17.03 -10.23
C THR A 335 -11.61 -18.47 -9.69
N ASP A 336 -11.37 -19.46 -10.55
CA ASP A 336 -11.32 -20.87 -10.16
C ASP A 336 -10.07 -21.18 -9.33
N LYS A 337 -8.88 -20.80 -9.83
CA LYS A 337 -7.63 -20.90 -9.08
C LYS A 337 -7.65 -20.06 -7.80
N ALA A 338 -8.41 -18.97 -7.78
CA ALA A 338 -8.60 -18.16 -6.58
C ALA A 338 -9.40 -18.92 -5.50
N GLU A 339 -10.49 -19.59 -5.87
CA GLU A 339 -11.27 -20.43 -4.96
C GLU A 339 -10.46 -21.64 -4.48
N GLU A 340 -9.69 -22.29 -5.36
CA GLU A 340 -8.76 -23.37 -5.00
C GLU A 340 -7.76 -22.92 -3.93
N CYS A 341 -7.07 -21.80 -4.16
CA CYS A 341 -6.09 -21.24 -3.23
C CYS A 341 -6.70 -20.92 -1.87
N PHE A 342 -7.84 -20.22 -1.82
CA PHE A 342 -8.48 -19.87 -0.55
C PHE A 342 -9.04 -21.10 0.18
N THR A 343 -9.54 -22.11 -0.54
CA THR A 343 -10.06 -23.35 0.05
C THR A 343 -8.93 -24.20 0.64
N GLU A 344 -7.82 -24.37 -0.09
CA GLU A 344 -6.62 -25.06 0.44
C GLU A 344 -6.03 -24.30 1.64
N ALA A 345 -6.02 -22.95 1.62
CA ALA A 345 -5.55 -22.16 2.75
C ALA A 345 -6.40 -22.38 4.02
N LEU A 346 -7.72 -22.46 3.90
CA LEU A 346 -8.62 -22.77 5.02
C LEU A 346 -8.39 -24.19 5.57
N ASP A 347 -8.20 -25.17 4.68
CA ASP A 347 -7.88 -26.54 5.05
C ASP A 347 -6.45 -26.71 5.61
N ARG A 348 -5.54 -25.76 5.34
CA ARG A 348 -4.26 -25.68 6.05
C ARG A 348 -4.41 -25.09 7.45
N ILE A 349 -5.25 -24.07 7.64
CA ILE A 349 -5.55 -23.50 8.97
C ILE A 349 -6.25 -24.53 9.87
N SER A 350 -7.19 -25.33 9.34
CA SER A 350 -7.84 -26.41 10.10
C SER A 350 -6.84 -27.46 10.61
N ARG A 351 -5.75 -27.67 9.87
CA ARG A 351 -4.62 -28.54 10.20
C ARG A 351 -3.49 -27.84 10.99
N GLY A 352 -3.72 -26.63 11.49
CA GLY A 352 -2.82 -25.90 12.39
C GLY A 352 -1.81 -24.95 11.74
N ASP A 353 -1.91 -24.69 10.44
CA ASP A 353 -1.11 -23.66 9.77
C ASP A 353 -1.54 -22.24 10.21
N ARG A 354 -0.62 -21.27 10.14
CA ARG A 354 -0.90 -19.88 10.50
C ARG A 354 -1.44 -19.11 9.31
N GLY A 355 -2.63 -18.54 9.44
CA GLY A 355 -3.25 -17.68 8.44
C GLY A 355 -4.45 -16.92 8.99
N ASN A 356 -5.10 -16.12 8.15
CA ASN A 356 -6.23 -15.30 8.52
C ASN A 356 -7.54 -15.92 8.00
N LYS A 357 -8.30 -16.61 8.86
CA LYS A 357 -9.57 -17.24 8.44
C LYS A 357 -10.56 -16.20 7.89
N GLY A 358 -10.65 -15.02 8.51
CA GLY A 358 -11.53 -13.94 8.06
C GLY A 358 -11.17 -13.40 6.67
N GLY A 359 -9.88 -13.24 6.38
CA GLY A 359 -9.37 -12.77 5.08
C GLY A 359 -9.65 -13.77 3.97
N LEU A 360 -9.40 -15.05 4.22
CA LEU A 360 -9.74 -16.15 3.30
C LEU A 360 -11.25 -16.23 3.01
N LEU A 361 -12.10 -16.08 4.03
CA LEU A 361 -13.55 -16.02 3.85
C LEU A 361 -13.96 -14.76 3.06
N MET A 362 -13.35 -13.60 3.31
CA MET A 362 -13.57 -12.40 2.47
C MET A 362 -13.17 -12.63 1.01
N GLY A 363 -12.03 -13.28 0.76
CA GLY A 363 -11.57 -13.68 -0.56
C GLY A 363 -12.56 -14.59 -1.29
N LEU A 364 -13.02 -15.66 -0.64
CA LEU A 364 -14.05 -16.57 -1.16
C LEU A 364 -15.37 -15.86 -1.44
N GLY A 365 -15.80 -14.95 -0.55
CA GLY A 365 -17.01 -14.16 -0.75
C GLY A 365 -16.93 -13.26 -1.99
N ILE A 366 -15.78 -12.61 -2.21
CA ILE A 366 -15.51 -11.81 -3.40
C ILE A 366 -15.51 -12.67 -4.68
N VAL A 367 -14.88 -13.86 -4.64
CA VAL A 367 -14.86 -14.81 -5.76
C VAL A 367 -16.27 -15.34 -6.09
N LYS A 368 -17.10 -15.64 -5.08
CA LYS A 368 -18.50 -16.03 -5.31
C LYS A 368 -19.32 -14.88 -5.89
N LYS A 369 -19.08 -13.62 -5.48
CA LYS A 369 -19.69 -12.44 -6.11
C LYS A 369 -19.27 -12.29 -7.59
N SER A 370 -17.98 -12.42 -7.91
CA SER A 370 -17.50 -12.22 -9.30
C SER A 370 -18.01 -13.30 -10.27
N ARG A 371 -18.31 -14.51 -9.79
CA ARG A 371 -19.01 -15.56 -10.55
C ARG A 371 -20.56 -15.44 -10.54
N GLY A 372 -21.14 -14.46 -9.84
CA GLY A 372 -22.60 -14.27 -9.77
C GLY A 372 -23.35 -15.11 -8.72
N ASP A 373 -22.66 -15.92 -7.90
CA ASP A 373 -23.26 -16.52 -6.69
C ASP A 373 -23.35 -15.47 -5.57
N LEU A 374 -24.22 -14.49 -5.77
CA LEU A 374 -24.47 -13.40 -4.84
C LEU A 374 -25.01 -13.91 -3.49
N LYS A 375 -25.83 -14.97 -3.52
CA LYS A 375 -26.37 -15.59 -2.30
C LYS A 375 -25.29 -16.31 -1.50
N GLY A 376 -24.35 -17.01 -2.15
CA GLY A 376 -23.20 -17.63 -1.50
C GLY A 376 -22.18 -16.60 -1.01
N SER A 377 -21.95 -15.53 -1.79
CA SER A 377 -21.16 -14.39 -1.37
C SER A 377 -21.66 -13.82 -0.04
N VAL A 378 -22.94 -13.45 0.05
CA VAL A 378 -23.53 -12.92 1.30
C VAL A 378 -23.39 -13.89 2.48
N ARG A 379 -23.59 -15.20 2.28
CA ARG A 379 -23.39 -16.20 3.36
C ARG A 379 -21.95 -16.22 3.88
N VAL A 380 -20.96 -16.31 2.98
CA VAL A 380 -19.54 -16.44 3.36
C VAL A 380 -19.00 -15.12 3.93
N LEU A 381 -19.44 -13.97 3.41
CA LEU A 381 -19.04 -12.66 3.92
C LEU A 381 -19.65 -12.36 5.31
N LEU A 382 -20.83 -12.90 5.63
CA LEU A 382 -21.38 -12.84 6.99
C LEU A 382 -20.57 -13.73 7.95
N GLU A 383 -20.10 -14.91 7.52
CA GLU A 383 -19.18 -15.72 8.34
C GLU A 383 -17.85 -14.97 8.61
N ALA A 384 -17.29 -14.31 7.59
CA ALA A 384 -16.10 -13.47 7.75
C ALA A 384 -16.33 -12.31 8.74
N LEU A 385 -17.49 -11.65 8.65
CA LEU A 385 -17.86 -10.55 9.52
C LEU A 385 -17.98 -10.98 10.99
N GLU A 386 -18.69 -12.09 11.27
CA GLU A 386 -18.82 -12.60 12.64
C GLU A 386 -17.50 -13.15 13.18
N PHE A 387 -16.63 -13.73 12.33
CA PHE A 387 -15.26 -14.09 12.71
C PHE A 387 -14.49 -12.88 13.23
N TYR A 388 -14.48 -11.76 12.49
CA TYR A 388 -13.75 -10.56 12.91
C TYR A 388 -14.38 -9.85 14.11
N LYS A 389 -15.72 -9.79 14.21
CA LYS A 389 -16.39 -9.33 15.43
C LYS A 389 -15.98 -10.16 16.65
N GLY A 390 -15.81 -11.47 16.49
CA GLY A 390 -15.29 -12.37 17.51
C GLY A 390 -13.82 -12.09 17.88
N GLU A 391 -12.92 -11.99 16.88
CA GLU A 391 -11.50 -11.69 17.10
C GLU A 391 -11.30 -10.40 17.92
N TYR A 392 -12.01 -9.34 17.55
CA TYR A 392 -11.93 -8.03 18.21
C TYR A 392 -12.95 -7.84 19.35
N LYS A 393 -13.68 -8.89 19.76
CA LYS A 393 -14.63 -8.88 20.88
C LYS A 393 -15.68 -7.75 20.79
N GLY A 394 -16.10 -7.38 19.58
CA GLY A 394 -17.03 -6.28 19.33
C GLY A 394 -16.42 -4.86 19.42
N VAL A 395 -15.09 -4.72 19.55
CA VAL A 395 -14.42 -3.42 19.40
C VAL A 395 -14.43 -2.99 17.93
N ASP A 396 -14.73 -1.72 17.68
CA ASP A 396 -14.77 -1.12 16.34
C ASP A 396 -13.36 -1.13 15.71
N HIS A 397 -13.15 -1.86 14.61
CA HIS A 397 -11.87 -1.98 13.89
C HIS A 397 -12.07 -1.92 12.37
N SER A 398 -11.10 -1.36 11.63
CA SER A 398 -11.15 -1.19 10.17
C SER A 398 -11.52 -2.45 9.39
N ILE A 399 -11.08 -3.63 9.81
CA ILE A 399 -11.38 -4.91 9.16
C ILE A 399 -12.84 -5.36 9.35
N VAL A 400 -13.47 -4.98 10.47
CA VAL A 400 -14.92 -5.16 10.67
C VAL A 400 -15.70 -4.23 9.72
N ALA A 401 -15.24 -2.98 9.54
CA ALA A 401 -15.83 -2.05 8.57
C ALA A 401 -15.67 -2.53 7.11
N LYS A 402 -14.50 -3.06 6.75
CA LYS A 402 -14.25 -3.70 5.44
C LYS A 402 -15.15 -4.90 5.21
N SER A 403 -15.35 -5.73 6.23
CA SER A 403 -16.27 -6.88 6.19
C SER A 403 -17.72 -6.44 5.97
N HIS A 404 -18.19 -5.45 6.74
CA HIS A 404 -19.48 -4.80 6.50
C HIS A 404 -19.61 -4.25 5.06
N THR A 405 -18.58 -3.57 4.55
CA THR A 405 -18.54 -3.02 3.17
C THR A 405 -18.66 -4.14 2.11
N ALA A 406 -18.01 -5.28 2.33
CA ALA A 406 -18.09 -6.42 1.42
C ALA A 406 -19.48 -7.07 1.42
N VAL A 407 -20.08 -7.26 2.60
CA VAL A 407 -21.46 -7.75 2.74
C VAL A 407 -22.44 -6.79 2.06
N GLY A 408 -22.34 -5.48 2.33
CA GLY A 408 -23.17 -4.43 1.74
C GLY A 408 -23.13 -4.46 0.21
N ARG A 409 -21.92 -4.47 -0.38
CA ARG A 409 -21.70 -4.60 -1.84
C ARG A 409 -22.29 -5.88 -2.45
N SER A 410 -22.54 -6.92 -1.67
CA SER A 410 -23.08 -8.19 -2.16
C SER A 410 -24.59 -8.27 -2.02
N LEU A 411 -25.15 -7.64 -0.98
CA LEU A 411 -26.59 -7.39 -0.82
C LEU A 411 -27.12 -6.40 -1.87
N GLU A 412 -26.37 -5.32 -2.12
CA GLU A 412 -26.65 -4.32 -3.16
C GLU A 412 -26.80 -4.98 -4.54
N ALA A 413 -25.83 -5.80 -4.94
CA ALA A 413 -25.87 -6.56 -6.19
C ALA A 413 -27.02 -7.58 -6.24
N LEU A 414 -27.52 -8.05 -5.09
CA LEU A 414 -28.67 -8.94 -4.95
C LEU A 414 -30.02 -8.20 -4.96
N GLY A 415 -30.02 -6.86 -5.00
CA GLY A 415 -31.22 -6.02 -4.90
C GLY A 415 -31.73 -5.79 -3.47
N GLU A 416 -31.02 -6.26 -2.45
CA GLU A 416 -31.36 -6.19 -1.03
C GLU A 416 -30.96 -4.82 -0.42
N THR A 417 -31.40 -3.74 -1.07
CA THR A 417 -30.90 -2.36 -0.87
C THR A 417 -30.93 -1.89 0.59
N ARG A 418 -32.05 -2.06 1.32
CA ARG A 418 -32.15 -1.68 2.74
C ARG A 418 -31.18 -2.44 3.65
N LYS A 419 -30.84 -3.69 3.31
CA LYS A 419 -29.85 -4.47 4.06
C LYS A 419 -28.44 -3.98 3.72
N ALA A 420 -28.18 -3.67 2.45
CA ALA A 420 -26.91 -3.09 2.01
C ALA A 420 -26.64 -1.73 2.69
N GLU A 421 -27.65 -0.85 2.72
CA GLU A 421 -27.63 0.45 3.41
C GLU A 421 -27.23 0.33 4.89
N HIS A 422 -27.86 -0.59 5.64
CA HIS A 422 -27.49 -0.86 7.03
C HIS A 422 -26.01 -1.30 7.17
N HIS A 423 -25.53 -2.19 6.31
CA HIS A 423 -24.14 -2.62 6.34
C HIS A 423 -23.17 -1.48 5.96
N PHE A 424 -23.52 -0.60 5.01
CA PHE A 424 -22.72 0.58 4.68
C PHE A 424 -22.70 1.62 5.80
N TYR A 425 -23.84 1.85 6.47
CA TYR A 425 -23.92 2.73 7.64
C TYR A 425 -22.97 2.26 8.75
N GLU A 426 -23.01 0.97 9.10
CA GLU A 426 -22.11 0.40 10.11
C GLU A 426 -20.64 0.45 9.68
N ALA A 427 -20.33 0.22 8.39
CA ALA A 427 -18.97 0.39 7.89
C ALA A 427 -18.47 1.84 8.08
N VAL A 428 -19.28 2.84 7.71
CA VAL A 428 -18.93 4.26 7.88
C VAL A 428 -18.82 4.64 9.36
N ARG A 429 -19.74 4.15 10.22
CA ARG A 429 -19.69 4.35 11.69
C ARG A 429 -18.38 3.82 12.29
N ILE A 430 -17.98 2.61 11.91
CA ILE A 430 -16.73 2.00 12.39
C ILE A 430 -15.52 2.76 11.85
N PHE A 431 -15.45 3.05 10.54
CA PHE A 431 -14.34 3.79 9.96
C PHE A 431 -14.13 5.15 10.62
N TRP A 432 -15.21 5.89 10.84
CA TRP A 432 -15.22 7.18 11.53
C TRP A 432 -14.57 7.09 12.93
N ILE A 433 -14.93 6.07 13.71
CA ILE A 433 -14.35 5.83 15.04
C ILE A 433 -12.86 5.46 14.93
N THR A 434 -12.48 4.60 13.98
CA THR A 434 -11.07 4.20 13.78
C THR A 434 -10.18 5.31 13.24
N CYS A 435 -10.75 6.36 12.65
CA CYS A 435 -10.04 7.59 12.29
C CYS A 435 -9.92 8.59 13.48
N GLY A 436 -10.26 8.18 14.70
CA GLY A 436 -10.11 8.98 15.92
C GLY A 436 -11.29 9.89 16.26
N PHE A 437 -12.40 9.84 15.51
CA PHE A 437 -13.59 10.63 15.83
C PHE A 437 -14.44 9.98 16.94
N SER A 438 -14.98 10.81 17.85
CA SER A 438 -15.78 10.33 18.99
C SER A 438 -17.11 9.70 18.55
N LYS A 439 -17.49 8.59 19.19
CA LYS A 439 -18.79 7.91 19.03
C LYS A 439 -19.98 8.87 19.22
N ASN A 440 -19.81 9.92 20.02
CA ASN A 440 -20.87 10.89 20.35
C ASN A 440 -21.05 12.00 19.31
N ARG A 441 -20.19 12.05 18.28
CA ARG A 441 -20.38 12.86 17.08
C ARG A 441 -20.43 11.90 15.88
N PRO A 442 -21.55 11.19 15.64
CA PRO A 442 -21.69 10.41 14.41
C PRO A 442 -21.58 11.33 13.18
N PRO A 443 -21.22 10.79 12.00
CA PRO A 443 -21.29 11.56 10.76
C PRO A 443 -22.74 12.05 10.57
N SER A 444 -22.91 13.36 10.52
CA SER A 444 -24.21 13.98 10.27
C SER A 444 -24.74 13.62 8.88
N ASN A 445 -26.07 13.68 8.74
CA ASN A 445 -26.82 13.38 7.51
C ASN A 445 -26.11 13.96 6.25
N PRO A 446 -26.11 13.26 5.08
CA PRO A 446 -25.14 13.48 3.99
C PRO A 446 -25.31 14.79 3.18
N THR A 447 -26.09 15.75 3.69
CA THR A 447 -25.96 17.17 3.34
C THR A 447 -24.57 17.65 3.77
N CYS A 448 -23.61 17.61 2.84
CA CYS A 448 -22.22 17.99 3.07
C CYS A 448 -22.08 19.50 3.33
N THR A 449 -22.28 19.93 4.56
CA THR A 449 -21.78 21.24 5.03
C THR A 449 -20.29 21.10 5.30
N PHE A 450 -19.47 21.52 4.33
CA PHE A 450 -18.12 22.00 4.61
C PHE A 450 -18.20 22.99 5.79
N TYR A 451 -17.34 22.82 6.80
CA TYR A 451 -17.27 23.76 7.92
C TYR A 451 -16.87 25.15 7.39
N PRO A 452 -17.73 26.18 7.48
CA PRO A 452 -17.28 27.55 7.24
C PRO A 452 -16.34 27.93 8.39
N THR A 453 -15.11 28.28 8.05
CA THR A 453 -14.11 28.70 9.03
C THR A 453 -14.47 30.07 9.60
N ASN A 454 -14.66 30.12 10.92
CA ASN A 454 -14.71 31.31 11.77
C ASN A 454 -15.95 32.24 11.61
N PRO A 455 -16.76 32.48 12.65
CA PRO A 455 -17.94 33.37 12.58
C PRO A 455 -17.67 34.85 12.26
N SER A 456 -16.42 35.32 12.36
CA SER A 456 -16.06 36.74 12.25
C SER A 456 -16.33 37.37 10.87
N THR A 457 -16.56 36.59 9.81
CA THR A 457 -16.71 37.08 8.44
C THR A 457 -18.15 37.46 8.07
N LEU A 458 -19.13 37.21 8.94
CA LEU A 458 -20.57 37.38 8.67
C LEU A 458 -21.11 38.82 8.87
N ALA A 459 -20.31 39.84 8.55
CA ALA A 459 -20.56 41.24 8.93
C ALA A 459 -20.81 42.21 7.75
N LEU A 460 -20.86 41.75 6.49
CA LEU A 460 -20.85 42.62 5.29
C LEU A 460 -21.97 42.37 4.25
N LEU A 461 -23.02 41.62 4.57
CA LEU A 461 -24.18 41.42 3.69
C LEU A 461 -25.51 41.60 4.45
N SER A 462 -25.83 42.83 4.85
CA SER A 462 -27.14 43.19 5.42
C SER A 462 -27.46 44.69 5.30
N THR A 463 -27.77 45.17 4.10
CA THR A 463 -28.47 46.44 3.87
C THR A 463 -29.51 46.30 2.74
N PRO A 464 -30.81 46.17 3.04
CA PRO A 464 -31.91 46.37 2.10
C PRO A 464 -32.23 47.88 1.93
N PRO A 465 -33.15 48.30 1.03
CA PRO A 465 -33.98 47.51 0.10
C PRO A 465 -33.45 47.44 -1.35
#